data_AF-A0A538DJV5-F1
#
_entry.id   AF-A0A538DJV5-F1
#
_cell.length_a   1.000
_cell.length_b   1.000
_cell.length_c   1.000
_cell.angle_alpha   90.00
_cell.angle_beta   90.00
_cell.angle_gamma   90.00
#
_symmetry.space_group_name_H-M   'P 1'
#
loop_
_entity.id
_entity.type
_entity.pdbx_description
1 polymer ?
#
loop_
_entity_poly.entity_id
_entity_poly.type
_entity_poly.pdbx_seq_one_letter_code
_entity_poly.pdbx_strand_id
1 'polypeptide(L)'
;AVRDGDEWIVNGQKVWTTLAHRSRWGMLLARTNPDIPKHKGLSYFVLDMHAPGVEVRPLFQITGEAEFNEVFMTDVRIPNSMMLGREGDGWNVAITTLMNERVALGGGDTGKGGGNIKVLMSLWAKRCQSGPVDAVLRDKVARRWIEAEVLRLTNLRARDKASTGTPGPEGSVGKLVSAELNKRISETCIDVLGADGMLFPEGYPMSRPGDAGLFGDNPRKLFLRMRAQSIEGGTSEVMRNILGERVLGLPKEPQVDRDLPWSKVLRSG
;
A
#
# COMPACT_ATOMS: atom_id res chain seq x y z
N ALA A 1 21.97 6.23 9.15
CA ALA A 1 22.72 5.06 9.63
C ALA A 1 24.20 5.38 9.47
N VAL A 2 24.96 5.38 10.55
CA VAL A 2 26.40 5.68 10.56
C VAL A 2 27.15 4.40 10.93
N ARG A 3 28.23 4.10 10.22
CA ARG A 3 29.03 2.90 10.45
C ARG A 3 29.85 3.06 11.72
N ASP A 4 29.83 2.05 12.58
CA ASP A 4 30.66 1.96 13.78
C ASP A 4 31.19 0.53 13.92
N GLY A 5 32.48 0.32 13.62
CA GLY A 5 33.07 -1.01 13.54
C GLY A 5 32.39 -1.90 12.48
N ASP A 6 31.83 -3.01 12.92
CA ASP A 6 31.05 -3.97 12.12
C ASP A 6 29.53 -3.79 12.25
N GLU A 7 29.08 -2.70 12.88
CA GLU A 7 27.67 -2.36 13.06
C GLU A 7 27.31 -1.00 12.45
N TRP A 8 26.01 -0.73 12.44
CA TRP A 8 25.40 0.52 12.00
C TRP A 8 24.56 1.10 13.12
N ILE A 9 24.81 2.35 13.49
CA ILE A 9 23.99 3.11 14.43
C ILE A 9 22.91 3.86 13.63
N VAL A 10 21.65 3.57 13.93
CA VAL A 10 20.49 4.14 13.25
C VAL A 10 19.73 5.08 14.18
N ASN A 11 19.55 6.31 13.69
CA ASN A 11 18.72 7.33 14.31
C ASN A 11 17.68 7.83 13.30
N GLY A 12 16.43 7.98 13.76
CA GLY A 12 15.35 8.58 12.97
C GLY A 12 13.97 8.02 13.28
N GLN A 13 13.05 8.24 12.35
CA GLN A 13 11.65 7.81 12.46
C GLN A 13 11.15 7.29 11.11
N LYS A 14 10.27 6.29 11.17
CA LYS A 14 9.41 5.86 10.06
C LYS A 14 7.95 5.96 10.50
N VAL A 15 7.08 6.31 9.57
CA VAL A 15 5.63 6.47 9.78
C VAL A 15 4.89 5.62 8.74
N TRP A 16 3.64 5.25 9.05
CA TRP A 16 2.83 4.35 8.23
C TRP A 16 3.41 2.93 8.09
N THR A 17 4.06 2.41 9.14
CA THR A 17 4.60 1.04 9.13
C THR A 17 3.51 0.05 9.53
N THR A 18 2.98 -0.68 8.55
CA THR A 18 1.94 -1.70 8.74
C THR A 18 2.39 -2.77 9.71
N LEU A 19 1.57 -3.06 10.73
CA LEU A 19 1.74 -4.12 11.71
C LEU A 19 3.09 -4.15 12.43
N ALA A 20 3.81 -3.02 12.52
CA ALA A 20 5.12 -2.94 13.17
C ALA A 20 5.12 -3.48 14.61
N HIS A 21 3.99 -3.37 15.31
CA HIS A 21 3.81 -3.86 16.68
C HIS A 21 3.63 -5.39 16.80
N ARG A 22 3.48 -6.08 15.67
CA ARG A 22 3.38 -7.54 15.56
C ARG A 22 4.62 -8.13 14.88
N SER A 23 5.35 -7.33 14.12
CA SER A 23 6.51 -7.76 13.34
C SER A 23 7.72 -8.03 14.23
N ARG A 24 8.38 -9.17 14.03
CA ARG A 24 9.72 -9.42 14.58
C ARG A 24 10.80 -8.65 13.83
N TRP A 25 10.68 -8.58 12.51
CA TRP A 25 11.65 -7.98 11.61
C TRP A 25 11.01 -6.85 10.81
N GLY A 26 11.74 -5.75 10.68
CA GLY A 26 11.39 -4.61 9.84
C GLY A 26 12.34 -4.52 8.64
N MET A 27 11.80 -4.10 7.50
CA MET A 27 12.60 -3.77 6.33
C MET A 27 12.91 -2.27 6.35
N LEU A 28 14.16 -1.92 6.61
CA LEU A 28 14.58 -0.55 6.85
C LEU A 28 15.45 -0.02 5.70
N LEU A 29 14.90 0.91 4.92
CA LEU A 29 15.68 1.75 4.01
C LEU A 29 16.19 2.99 4.77
N ALA A 30 17.50 3.08 4.95
CA ALA A 30 18.15 4.17 5.68
C ALA A 30 19.26 4.81 4.84
N ARG A 31 19.49 6.11 5.05
CA ARG A 31 20.61 6.83 4.43
C ARG A 31 21.91 6.46 5.14
N THR A 32 22.90 6.01 4.37
CA THR A 32 24.28 5.73 4.83
C THR A 32 25.27 6.76 4.31
N ASN A 33 24.99 7.42 3.18
CA ASN A 33 25.83 8.50 2.64
C ASN A 33 24.97 9.72 2.22
N PRO A 34 25.13 10.89 2.88
CA PRO A 34 24.39 12.11 2.54
C PRO A 34 25.03 12.96 1.43
N ASP A 35 26.28 12.70 1.07
CA ASP A 35 27.08 13.55 0.18
C ASP A 35 27.04 13.10 -1.28
N ILE A 36 26.27 12.04 -1.57
CA ILE A 36 26.06 11.52 -2.92
C ILE A 36 24.58 11.62 -3.32
N PRO A 37 24.24 11.45 -4.61
CA PRO A 37 22.87 11.56 -5.09
C PRO A 37 21.87 10.71 -4.32
N LYS A 38 20.63 11.21 -4.20
CA LYS A 38 19.61 10.73 -3.25
C LYS A 38 19.46 9.22 -3.16
N HIS A 39 19.34 8.51 -4.28
CA HIS A 39 19.12 7.07 -4.29
C HIS A 39 20.39 6.24 -4.07
N LYS A 40 21.57 6.78 -4.47
CA LYS A 40 22.86 6.10 -4.30
C LYS A 40 23.35 6.10 -2.84
N GLY A 41 22.82 7.00 -2.02
CA GLY A 41 23.18 7.13 -0.60
C GLY A 41 22.34 6.30 0.36
N LEU A 42 21.52 5.37 -0.14
CA LEU A 42 20.60 4.57 0.67
C LEU A 42 21.07 3.12 0.77
N SER A 43 20.92 2.51 1.94
CA SER A 43 21.18 1.09 2.19
C SER A 43 19.95 0.43 2.81
N TYR A 44 19.81 -0.87 2.60
CA TYR A 44 18.66 -1.66 3.05
C TYR A 44 19.08 -2.59 4.20
N PHE A 45 18.33 -2.57 5.29
CA PHE A 45 18.64 -3.33 6.50
C PHE A 45 17.45 -4.19 6.93
N VAL A 46 17.76 -5.34 7.52
CA VAL A 46 16.82 -6.11 8.34
C VAL A 46 16.95 -5.59 9.77
N LEU A 47 15.92 -4.91 10.26
CA LEU A 47 15.85 -4.32 11.59
C LEU A 47 15.14 -5.30 12.55
N ASP A 48 15.75 -5.64 13.69
CA ASP A 48 15.01 -6.30 14.78
C ASP A 48 14.08 -5.27 15.43
N MET A 49 12.77 -5.49 15.36
CA MET A 49 11.76 -4.57 15.87
C MET A 49 11.71 -4.55 17.41
N HIS A 50 12.40 -5.48 18.07
CA HIS A 50 12.56 -5.52 19.52
C HIS A 50 13.96 -5.12 19.99
N ALA A 51 14.83 -4.64 19.08
CA ALA A 51 16.15 -4.14 19.47
C ALA A 51 16.03 -2.96 20.46
N PRO A 52 16.98 -2.82 21.40
CA PRO A 52 17.09 -1.62 22.23
C PRO A 52 17.11 -0.35 21.37
N GLY A 53 16.31 0.65 21.76
CA GLY A 53 16.19 1.91 21.02
C GLY A 53 15.10 1.93 19.94
N VAL A 54 14.46 0.78 19.64
CA VAL A 54 13.26 0.73 18.78
C VAL A 54 12.02 0.96 19.63
N GLU A 55 11.25 2.01 19.29
CA GLU A 55 9.95 2.30 19.91
C GLU A 55 8.85 2.28 18.84
N VAL A 56 7.81 1.47 19.05
CA VAL A 56 6.67 1.36 18.13
C VAL A 56 5.43 2.00 18.76
N ARG A 57 4.96 3.11 18.19
CA ARG A 57 3.74 3.81 18.63
C ARG A 57 2.57 3.55 17.69
N PRO A 58 1.35 3.32 18.20
CA PRO A 58 0.17 3.14 17.35
C PRO A 58 -0.16 4.44 16.62
N LEU A 59 -0.55 4.31 15.35
CA LEU A 59 -1.09 5.43 14.57
C LEU A 59 -2.53 5.09 14.18
N PHE A 60 -3.49 5.71 14.87
CA PHE A 60 -4.90 5.46 14.64
C PHE A 60 -5.41 6.18 13.39
N GLN A 61 -6.08 5.42 12.53
CA GLN A 61 -6.67 5.89 11.28
C GLN A 61 -8.13 6.26 11.49
N ILE A 62 -8.75 6.86 10.47
CA ILE A 62 -10.20 7.13 10.40
C ILE A 62 -11.08 5.86 10.41
N THR A 63 -10.50 4.66 10.48
CA THR A 63 -11.23 3.42 10.74
C THR A 63 -11.40 3.12 12.24
N GLY A 64 -10.73 3.85 13.12
CA GLY A 64 -10.58 3.52 14.55
C GLY A 64 -9.46 2.50 14.82
N GLU A 65 -8.81 1.96 13.79
CA GLU A 65 -7.74 0.99 13.96
C GLU A 65 -6.36 1.64 13.90
N ALA A 66 -5.41 1.04 14.62
CA ALA A 66 -3.99 1.32 14.52
C ALA A 66 -3.26 0.11 13.90
N GLU A 67 -3.63 -0.25 12.66
CA GLU A 67 -2.87 -1.22 11.88
C GLU A 67 -1.49 -0.64 11.50
N PHE A 68 -1.42 0.67 11.28
CA PHE A 68 -0.19 1.41 11.04
C PHE A 68 0.43 1.93 12.34
N ASN A 69 1.74 2.14 12.29
CA ASN A 69 2.53 2.54 13.44
C ASN A 69 3.60 3.55 13.04
N GLU A 70 3.98 4.37 13.99
CA GLU A 70 5.26 5.08 13.98
C GLU A 70 6.32 4.18 14.60
N VAL A 71 7.50 4.17 14.01
CA VAL A 71 8.66 3.46 14.52
C VAL A 71 9.75 4.50 14.71
N PHE A 72 10.16 4.69 15.96
CA PHE A 72 11.30 5.54 16.33
C PHE A 72 12.51 4.63 16.54
N MET A 73 13.67 5.10 16.08
CA MET A 73 14.96 4.45 16.26
C MET A 73 15.89 5.46 16.91
N THR A 74 16.32 5.17 18.14
CA THR A 74 17.29 5.98 18.90
C THR A 74 18.51 5.11 19.19
N ASP A 75 19.62 5.43 18.54
CA ASP A 75 20.90 4.71 18.65
C ASP A 75 20.79 3.19 18.46
N VAL A 76 19.88 2.75 17.59
CA VAL A 76 19.68 1.33 17.30
C VAL A 76 20.88 0.78 16.57
N ARG A 77 21.51 -0.25 17.12
CA ARG A 77 22.63 -0.98 16.50
C ARG A 77 22.13 -2.12 15.63
N ILE A 78 22.55 -2.12 14.37
CA ILE A 78 22.27 -3.17 13.39
C ILE A 78 23.59 -3.76 12.89
N PRO A 79 23.85 -5.07 13.07
CA PRO A 79 25.04 -5.71 12.53
C PRO A 79 25.13 -5.54 11.01
N ASN A 80 26.33 -5.35 10.46
CA ASN A 80 26.52 -5.24 9.01
C ASN A 80 26.06 -6.50 8.25
N SER A 81 26.04 -7.66 8.91
CA SER A 81 25.48 -8.91 8.37
C SER A 81 23.97 -8.87 8.13
N MET A 82 23.25 -7.92 8.75
CA MET A 82 21.82 -7.69 8.52
C MET A 82 21.56 -6.66 7.40
N MET A 83 22.58 -6.21 6.68
CA MET A 83 22.41 -5.43 5.47
C MET A 83 22.01 -6.34 4.31
N LEU A 84 20.96 -5.96 3.58
CA LEU A 84 20.55 -6.64 2.36
C LEU A 84 21.12 -5.89 1.15
N GLY A 85 21.94 -6.58 0.36
CA GLY A 85 22.69 -5.98 -0.74
C GLY A 85 23.99 -5.33 -0.26
N ARG A 86 24.48 -4.35 -1.02
CA ARG A 86 25.70 -3.59 -0.68
C ARG A 86 25.35 -2.22 -0.12
N GLU A 87 26.28 -1.61 0.61
CA GLU A 87 26.15 -0.22 1.01
C GLU A 87 25.92 0.68 -0.21
N GLY A 88 24.90 1.53 -0.15
CA GLY A 88 24.49 2.42 -1.24
C GLY A 88 23.60 1.78 -2.32
N ASP A 89 23.35 0.47 -2.25
CA ASP A 89 22.50 -0.26 -3.21
C ASP A 89 21.05 -0.44 -2.71
N GLY A 90 20.71 0.16 -1.56
CA GLY A 90 19.42 -0.07 -0.92
C GLY A 90 18.21 0.39 -1.74
N TRP A 91 18.38 1.36 -2.63
CA TRP A 91 17.29 1.78 -3.53
C TRP A 91 16.88 0.68 -4.52
N ASN A 92 17.82 -0.08 -5.07
CA ASN A 92 17.51 -1.18 -6.00
C ASN A 92 16.78 -2.32 -5.29
N VAL A 93 17.21 -2.63 -4.06
CA VAL A 93 16.52 -3.58 -3.17
C VAL A 93 15.09 -3.11 -2.87
N ALA A 94 14.92 -1.83 -2.54
CA ALA A 94 13.59 -1.25 -2.27
C ALA A 94 12.67 -1.30 -3.49
N ILE A 95 13.16 -0.96 -4.68
CA ILE A 95 12.37 -1.06 -5.92
C ILE A 95 11.94 -2.50 -6.19
N THR A 96 12.84 -3.47 -6.01
CA THR A 96 12.52 -4.89 -6.18
C THR A 96 11.43 -5.34 -5.20
N THR A 97 11.52 -4.90 -3.94
CA THR A 97 10.50 -5.16 -2.92
C THR A 97 9.15 -4.57 -3.33
N LEU A 98 9.12 -3.29 -3.74
CA LEU A 98 7.90 -2.60 -4.16
C LEU A 98 7.28 -3.20 -5.44
N MET A 99 8.08 -3.70 -6.37
CA MET A 99 7.57 -4.37 -7.58
C MET A 99 6.80 -5.64 -7.24
N ASN A 100 7.30 -6.44 -6.29
CA ASN A 100 6.56 -7.61 -5.79
C ASN A 100 5.30 -7.22 -5.03
N GLU A 101 5.37 -6.18 -4.19
CA GLU A 101 4.21 -5.68 -3.45
C GLU A 101 3.09 -5.19 -4.37
N ARG A 102 3.40 -4.52 -5.49
CA ARG A 102 2.40 -4.06 -6.46
C ARG A 102 1.63 -5.20 -7.11
N VAL A 103 2.27 -6.35 -7.34
CA VAL A 103 1.57 -7.54 -7.84
C VAL A 103 0.60 -8.06 -6.78
N ALA A 104 0.99 -8.06 -5.51
CA ALA A 104 0.10 -8.44 -4.41
C ALA A 104 -1.09 -7.47 -4.23
N LEU A 105 -0.83 -6.16 -4.27
CA LEU A 105 -1.85 -5.10 -4.11
C LEU A 105 -2.73 -4.92 -5.36
N GLY A 106 -2.21 -5.25 -6.55
CA GLY A 106 -2.93 -5.18 -7.82
C GLY A 106 -4.05 -6.20 -7.96
N GLY A 107 -4.15 -7.13 -7.00
CA GLY A 107 -5.18 -8.15 -6.95
C GLY A 107 -4.63 -9.49 -7.39
N GLY A 108 -4.27 -10.32 -6.41
CA GLY A 108 -4.20 -11.76 -6.62
C GLY A 108 -5.57 -12.31 -7.06
N ASP A 109 -5.59 -13.57 -7.50
CA ASP A 109 -6.88 -14.19 -7.82
C ASP A 109 -7.66 -14.45 -6.52
N THR A 110 -8.69 -13.63 -6.30
CA THR A 110 -9.62 -13.79 -5.17
C THR A 110 -10.79 -14.73 -5.51
N GLY A 111 -10.80 -15.31 -6.71
CA GLY A 111 -11.94 -16.05 -7.24
C GLY A 111 -13.05 -15.14 -7.76
N LYS A 112 -13.96 -15.72 -8.54
CA LYS A 112 -15.13 -15.00 -9.08
C LYS A 112 -15.98 -14.44 -7.94
N GLY A 113 -16.26 -13.14 -7.96
CA GLY A 113 -16.98 -12.47 -6.89
C GLY A 113 -16.26 -12.39 -5.54
N GLY A 114 -14.94 -12.68 -5.48
CA GLY A 114 -14.13 -12.57 -4.29
C GLY A 114 -13.54 -11.18 -4.05
N GLY A 115 -12.88 -10.97 -2.89
CA GLY A 115 -12.38 -9.66 -2.49
C GLY A 115 -13.51 -8.68 -2.13
N ASN A 116 -13.30 -7.38 -2.32
CA ASN A 116 -14.23 -6.34 -1.85
C ASN A 116 -15.60 -6.36 -2.56
N ILE A 117 -15.70 -6.89 -3.79
CA ILE A 117 -16.99 -7.02 -4.47
C ILE A 117 -17.92 -8.00 -3.73
N LYS A 118 -17.38 -8.97 -3.00
CA LYS A 118 -18.16 -9.90 -2.17
C LYS A 118 -19.01 -9.16 -1.14
N VAL A 119 -18.45 -8.10 -0.52
CA VAL A 119 -19.13 -7.28 0.48
C VAL A 119 -20.32 -6.58 -0.15
N LEU A 120 -20.14 -5.96 -1.33
CA LEU A 120 -21.21 -5.32 -2.07
C LEU A 120 -22.30 -6.31 -2.49
N MET A 121 -21.93 -7.49 -3.00
CA MET A 121 -22.92 -8.51 -3.41
C MET A 121 -23.72 -9.04 -2.22
N SER A 122 -23.06 -9.22 -1.07
CA SER A 122 -23.70 -9.67 0.17
C SER A 122 -24.72 -8.64 0.66
N LEU A 123 -24.36 -7.36 0.59
CA LEU A 123 -25.24 -6.25 0.93
C LEU A 123 -26.40 -6.11 -0.06
N TRP A 124 -26.11 -6.20 -1.36
CA TRP A 124 -27.12 -6.11 -2.42
C TRP A 124 -28.17 -7.23 -2.32
N ALA A 125 -27.74 -8.47 -2.06
CA ALA A 125 -28.64 -9.59 -1.86
C ALA A 125 -29.64 -9.34 -0.72
N LYS A 126 -29.17 -8.79 0.41
CA LYS A 126 -30.05 -8.38 1.53
C LYS A 126 -30.99 -7.26 1.10
N ARG A 127 -30.49 -6.23 0.40
CA ARG A 127 -31.31 -5.10 -0.05
C ARG A 127 -32.44 -5.52 -0.98
N CYS A 128 -32.21 -6.50 -1.85
CA CYS A 128 -33.23 -7.07 -2.75
C CYS A 128 -34.34 -7.82 -1.99
N GLN A 129 -34.05 -8.37 -0.81
CA GLN A 129 -35.05 -9.03 0.03
C GLN A 129 -35.94 -8.03 0.77
N SER A 130 -35.46 -6.80 1.00
CA SER A 130 -36.19 -5.73 1.69
C SER A 130 -37.24 -5.02 0.82
N GLY A 131 -37.47 -5.46 -0.41
CA GLY A 131 -38.48 -4.91 -1.32
C GLY A 131 -37.88 -4.33 -2.61
N PRO A 132 -38.68 -3.58 -3.39
CA PRO A 132 -38.26 -3.04 -4.68
C PRO A 132 -36.95 -2.26 -4.59
N VAL A 133 -36.11 -2.46 -5.60
CA VAL A 133 -34.82 -1.77 -5.75
C VAL A 133 -34.89 -0.80 -6.91
N ASP A 134 -34.34 0.39 -6.70
CA ASP A 134 -34.19 1.41 -7.73
C ASP A 134 -33.34 0.91 -8.91
N ALA A 135 -33.73 1.27 -10.13
CA ALA A 135 -33.07 0.84 -11.35
C ALA A 135 -31.66 1.44 -11.49
N VAL A 136 -31.46 2.69 -11.04
CA VAL A 136 -30.16 3.36 -11.10
C VAL A 136 -29.18 2.69 -10.13
N LEU A 137 -29.63 2.37 -8.91
CA LEU A 137 -28.82 1.62 -7.95
C LEU A 137 -28.46 0.22 -8.46
N ARG A 138 -29.42 -0.48 -9.09
CA ARG A 138 -29.16 -1.78 -9.73
C ARG A 138 -28.09 -1.68 -10.82
N ASP A 139 -28.14 -0.67 -11.68
CA ASP A 139 -27.13 -0.44 -12.72
C ASP A 139 -25.74 -0.18 -12.12
N LYS A 140 -25.66 0.65 -11.07
CA LYS A 140 -24.41 0.91 -10.35
C LYS A 140 -23.79 -0.40 -9.82
N VAL A 141 -24.58 -1.24 -9.17
CA VAL A 141 -24.13 -2.52 -8.61
C VAL A 141 -23.67 -3.48 -9.71
N ALA A 142 -24.45 -3.60 -10.80
CA ALA A 142 -24.08 -4.41 -11.95
C ALA A 142 -22.76 -3.93 -12.58
N ARG A 143 -22.56 -2.61 -12.70
CA ARG A 143 -21.33 -2.02 -13.21
C ARG A 143 -20.12 -2.35 -12.33
N ARG A 144 -20.25 -2.25 -11.00
CA ARG A 144 -19.18 -2.65 -10.06
C ARG A 144 -18.81 -4.12 -10.22
N TRP A 145 -19.81 -5.00 -10.39
CA TRP A 145 -19.58 -6.42 -10.62
C TRP A 145 -18.81 -6.67 -11.93
N ILE A 146 -19.23 -6.04 -13.03
CA ILE A 146 -18.57 -6.15 -14.33
C ILE A 146 -17.11 -5.67 -14.22
N GLU A 147 -16.87 -4.50 -13.62
CA GLU A 147 -15.53 -3.96 -13.45
C GLU A 147 -14.63 -4.89 -12.61
N ALA A 148 -15.18 -5.50 -11.54
CA ALA A 148 -14.45 -6.46 -10.71
C ALA A 148 -14.07 -7.73 -11.47
N GLU A 149 -14.97 -8.26 -12.29
CA GLU A 149 -14.67 -9.43 -13.12
C GLU A 149 -13.68 -9.10 -14.24
N VAL A 150 -13.77 -7.92 -14.86
CA VAL A 150 -12.80 -7.44 -15.86
C VAL A 150 -11.40 -7.32 -15.22
N LEU A 151 -11.30 -6.76 -14.02
CA LEU A 151 -10.03 -6.69 -13.28
C LEU A 151 -9.50 -8.10 -12.96
N ARG A 152 -10.35 -8.99 -12.43
CA ARG A 152 -9.97 -10.37 -12.10
C ARG A 152 -9.42 -11.11 -13.32
N LEU A 153 -10.13 -11.07 -14.44
CA LEU A 153 -9.70 -11.70 -15.70
C LEU A 153 -8.42 -11.07 -16.26
N THR A 154 -8.24 -9.75 -16.08
CA THR A 154 -7.00 -9.06 -16.47
C THR A 154 -5.81 -9.52 -15.63
N ASN A 155 -6.00 -9.67 -14.32
CA ASN A 155 -4.96 -10.17 -13.43
C ASN A 155 -4.64 -11.66 -13.68
N LEU A 156 -5.63 -12.47 -14.04
CA LEU A 156 -5.39 -13.86 -14.47
C LEU A 156 -4.50 -13.93 -15.72
N ARG A 157 -4.81 -13.11 -16.75
CA ARG A 157 -3.97 -13.02 -17.96
C ARG A 157 -2.56 -12.51 -17.64
N ALA A 158 -2.44 -11.53 -16.75
CA ALA A 158 -1.15 -11.00 -16.33
C ALA A 158 -0.30 -12.05 -15.60
N ARG A 159 -0.92 -12.85 -14.71
CA ARG A 159 -0.26 -13.95 -14.02
C ARG A 159 0.19 -15.05 -14.97
N ASP A 160 -0.66 -15.45 -15.91
CA ASP A 160 -0.33 -16.46 -16.91
C ASP A 160 0.88 -16.02 -17.75
N LYS A 161 0.85 -14.78 -18.24
CA LYS A 161 1.98 -14.18 -18.98
C LYS A 161 3.27 -14.13 -18.13
N ALA A 162 3.18 -13.75 -16.87
CA ALA A 162 4.30 -13.71 -15.93
C ALA A 162 4.90 -15.11 -15.64
N SER A 163 4.13 -16.19 -15.80
CA SER A 163 4.63 -17.56 -15.65
C SER A 163 5.52 -18.02 -16.81
N THR A 164 5.45 -17.32 -17.95
CA THR A 164 6.16 -17.66 -19.20
C THR A 164 7.28 -16.68 -19.54
N GLY A 165 7.56 -15.67 -18.70
CA GLY A 165 8.60 -14.67 -18.97
C GLY A 165 8.67 -13.56 -17.92
N THR A 166 9.42 -12.50 -18.21
CA THR A 166 9.55 -11.35 -17.29
C THR A 166 8.21 -10.62 -17.14
N PRO A 167 7.71 -10.42 -15.90
CA PRO A 167 6.50 -9.62 -15.67
C PRO A 167 6.64 -8.23 -16.25
N GLY A 168 5.66 -7.80 -17.05
CA GLY A 168 5.61 -6.47 -17.63
C GLY A 168 4.90 -5.45 -16.71
N PRO A 169 4.36 -4.36 -17.27
CA PRO A 169 3.70 -3.31 -16.49
C PRO A 169 2.32 -3.70 -15.94
N GLU A 170 1.87 -4.93 -16.18
CA GLU A 170 0.53 -5.40 -15.82
C GLU A 170 0.24 -5.25 -14.32
N GLY A 171 1.25 -5.43 -13.45
CA GLY A 171 1.10 -5.21 -12.00
C GLY A 171 0.80 -3.75 -11.64
N SER A 172 1.40 -2.78 -12.35
CA SER A 172 1.11 -1.36 -12.16
C SER A 172 -0.29 -0.98 -12.66
N VAL A 173 -0.74 -1.57 -13.78
CA VAL A 173 -2.12 -1.41 -14.27
C VAL A 173 -3.11 -1.99 -13.26
N GLY A 174 -2.89 -3.23 -12.82
CA GLY A 174 -3.73 -3.91 -11.82
C GLY A 174 -3.83 -3.10 -10.53
N LYS A 175 -2.71 -2.60 -10.00
CA LYS A 175 -2.69 -1.74 -8.80
C LYS A 175 -3.55 -0.49 -8.96
N LEU A 176 -3.37 0.25 -10.06
CA LEU A 176 -4.12 1.48 -10.31
C LEU A 176 -5.63 1.20 -10.44
N VAL A 177 -6.00 0.22 -11.27
CA VAL A 177 -7.41 -0.12 -11.50
C VAL A 177 -8.06 -0.66 -10.22
N SER A 178 -7.37 -1.53 -9.48
CA SER A 178 -7.83 -2.07 -8.20
C SER A 178 -8.10 -0.97 -7.18
N ALA A 179 -7.16 -0.04 -6.99
CA ALA A 179 -7.32 1.07 -6.04
C ALA A 179 -8.53 1.96 -6.37
N GLU A 180 -8.72 2.31 -7.64
CA GLU A 180 -9.86 3.14 -8.06
C GLU A 180 -11.19 2.37 -8.00
N LEU A 181 -11.18 1.09 -8.37
CA LEU A 181 -12.37 0.25 -8.34
C LEU A 181 -12.84 -0.02 -6.91
N ASN A 182 -11.93 -0.33 -5.98
CA ASN A 182 -12.30 -0.62 -4.59
C ASN A 182 -12.90 0.60 -3.88
N LYS A 183 -12.45 1.82 -4.21
CA LYS A 183 -13.12 3.06 -3.78
C LYS A 183 -14.56 3.13 -4.31
N ARG A 184 -14.77 2.87 -5.60
CA ARG A 184 -16.13 2.86 -6.19
C ARG A 184 -17.01 1.76 -5.62
N ILE A 185 -16.46 0.58 -5.35
CA ILE A 185 -17.17 -0.54 -4.72
C ILE A 185 -17.62 -0.12 -3.31
N SER A 186 -16.71 0.42 -2.50
CA SER A 186 -17.04 0.81 -1.14
C SER A 186 -18.01 2.00 -1.08
N GLU A 187 -17.90 2.97 -1.99
CA GLU A 187 -18.90 4.03 -2.20
C GLU A 187 -20.28 3.43 -2.55
N THR A 188 -20.32 2.45 -3.46
CA THR A 188 -21.57 1.78 -3.81
C THR A 188 -22.15 0.98 -2.63
N CYS A 189 -21.31 0.43 -1.73
CA CYS A 189 -21.80 -0.17 -0.49
C CYS A 189 -22.53 0.86 0.39
N ILE A 190 -22.02 2.08 0.50
CA ILE A 190 -22.69 3.16 1.24
C ILE A 190 -24.00 3.56 0.55
N ASP A 191 -24.01 3.69 -0.77
CA ASP A 191 -25.24 3.95 -1.55
C ASP A 191 -26.33 2.90 -1.28
N VAL A 192 -25.96 1.60 -1.22
CA VAL A 192 -26.92 0.51 -0.95
C VAL A 192 -27.46 0.55 0.48
N LEU A 193 -26.65 1.00 1.46
CA LEU A 193 -27.10 1.21 2.84
C LEU A 193 -28.01 2.44 3.00
N GLY A 194 -27.88 3.43 2.12
CA GLY A 194 -28.59 4.70 2.24
C GLY A 194 -28.22 5.43 3.54
N ALA A 195 -29.21 5.92 4.28
CA ALA A 195 -28.99 6.69 5.51
C ALA A 195 -28.22 5.91 6.58
N ASP A 196 -28.42 4.59 6.67
CA ASP A 196 -27.70 3.72 7.60
C ASP A 196 -26.19 3.70 7.31
N GLY A 197 -25.77 4.02 6.09
CA GLY A 197 -24.37 4.12 5.70
C GLY A 197 -23.62 5.23 6.44
N MET A 198 -24.33 6.23 6.98
CA MET A 198 -23.75 7.32 7.77
C MET A 198 -23.47 6.92 9.23
N LEU A 199 -24.04 5.82 9.69
CA LEU A 199 -23.82 5.32 11.05
C LEU A 199 -22.46 4.61 11.12
N PHE A 200 -21.80 4.70 12.27
CA PHE A 200 -20.61 3.92 12.60
C PHE A 200 -20.85 3.25 13.96
N PRO A 201 -20.21 2.11 14.28
CA PRO A 201 -20.36 1.48 15.58
C PRO A 201 -20.22 2.47 16.75
N GLU A 202 -21.12 2.33 17.72
CA GLU A 202 -21.15 3.15 18.92
C GLU A 202 -19.80 3.12 19.64
N GLY A 203 -19.38 4.27 20.15
CA GLY A 203 -18.12 4.44 20.86
C GLY A 203 -16.87 4.50 19.98
N TYR A 204 -16.98 4.30 18.66
CA TYR A 204 -15.86 4.38 17.70
C TYR A 204 -14.61 3.63 18.24
N PRO A 205 -14.68 2.29 18.33
CA PRO A 205 -13.70 1.54 19.11
C PRO A 205 -12.29 1.71 18.57
N MET A 206 -11.40 2.17 19.45
CA MET A 206 -9.97 2.32 19.16
C MET A 206 -9.27 0.99 19.41
N SER A 207 -8.76 0.34 18.36
CA SER A 207 -8.20 -1.01 18.48
C SER A 207 -6.91 -1.19 17.68
N ARG A 208 -6.10 -2.19 18.09
CA ARG A 208 -4.90 -2.63 17.36
C ARG A 208 -5.21 -4.01 16.75
N PRO A 209 -5.44 -4.08 15.42
CA PRO A 209 -5.79 -5.34 14.79
C PRO A 209 -4.59 -6.30 14.74
N GLY A 210 -4.89 -7.61 14.67
CA GLY A 210 -3.86 -8.65 14.52
C GLY A 210 -3.41 -8.86 13.06
N ASP A 211 -4.16 -8.34 12.09
CA ASP A 211 -3.94 -8.45 10.66
C ASP A 211 -4.11 -7.09 9.96
N ALA A 212 -3.76 -7.03 8.67
CA ALA A 212 -3.95 -5.85 7.84
C ALA A 212 -5.37 -5.85 7.26
N GLY A 213 -6.13 -4.78 7.49
CA GLY A 213 -7.55 -4.65 7.15
C GLY A 213 -7.83 -4.40 5.66
N LEU A 214 -7.11 -5.07 4.75
CA LEU A 214 -7.24 -4.92 3.30
C LEU A 214 -8.59 -5.42 2.76
N PHE A 215 -9.19 -6.38 3.46
CA PHE A 215 -10.52 -6.92 3.21
C PHE A 215 -11.30 -6.92 4.53
N GLY A 216 -12.60 -6.70 4.48
CA GLY A 216 -13.41 -6.75 5.68
C GLY A 216 -14.90 -6.75 5.39
N ASP A 217 -15.65 -7.32 6.33
CA ASP A 217 -17.10 -7.54 6.15
C ASP A 217 -17.95 -6.31 6.53
N ASN A 218 -17.33 -5.29 7.15
CA ASN A 218 -18.02 -4.05 7.52
C ASN A 218 -17.93 -3.02 6.38
N PRO A 219 -19.02 -2.72 5.67
CA PRO A 219 -19.02 -1.81 4.53
C PRO A 219 -18.63 -0.36 4.88
N ARG A 220 -18.95 0.12 6.09
CA ARG A 220 -18.59 1.49 6.54
C ARG A 220 -17.11 1.61 6.79
N LYS A 221 -16.53 0.64 7.52
CA LYS A 221 -15.08 0.58 7.75
C LYS A 221 -14.33 0.42 6.43
N LEU A 222 -14.84 -0.44 5.53
CA LEU A 222 -14.27 -0.62 4.20
C LEU A 222 -14.24 0.70 3.41
N PHE A 223 -15.33 1.47 3.43
CA PHE A 223 -15.39 2.78 2.79
C PHE A 223 -14.28 3.74 3.28
N LEU A 224 -14.10 3.81 4.60
CA LEU A 224 -13.08 4.65 5.22
C LEU A 224 -11.66 4.16 4.88
N ARG A 225 -11.41 2.85 4.89
CA ARG A 225 -10.11 2.24 4.59
C ARG A 225 -9.70 2.37 3.11
N MET A 226 -10.64 2.26 2.18
CA MET A 226 -10.33 2.22 0.75
C MET A 226 -9.76 3.54 0.20
N ARG A 227 -9.88 4.65 0.94
CA ARG A 227 -9.21 5.92 0.56
C ARG A 227 -7.68 5.78 0.58
N ALA A 228 -7.13 5.00 1.51
CA ALA A 228 -5.68 4.78 1.61
C ALA A 228 -5.11 3.98 0.42
N GLN A 229 -5.92 3.16 -0.26
CA GLN A 229 -5.44 2.28 -1.32
C GLN A 229 -4.95 3.02 -2.57
N SER A 230 -5.46 4.22 -2.84
CA SER A 230 -4.93 5.10 -3.90
C SER A 230 -3.60 5.75 -3.53
N ILE A 231 -3.11 5.59 -2.29
CA ILE A 231 -1.87 6.19 -1.79
C ILE A 231 -0.82 5.12 -1.50
N GLU A 232 -1.19 4.06 -0.76
CA GLU A 232 -0.29 2.97 -0.37
C GLU A 232 0.21 2.15 -1.58
N GLY A 233 1.38 1.52 -1.47
CA GLY A 233 2.01 0.78 -2.57
C GLY A 233 2.42 1.64 -3.78
N GLY A 234 2.39 2.97 -3.64
CA GLY A 234 2.67 3.98 -4.66
C GLY A 234 1.39 4.61 -5.20
N THR A 235 1.31 5.95 -5.16
CA THR A 235 0.06 6.68 -5.44
C THR A 235 -0.50 6.42 -6.84
N SER A 236 -1.80 6.61 -7.02
CA SER A 236 -2.45 6.50 -8.35
C SER A 236 -1.78 7.42 -9.38
N GLU A 237 -1.30 8.59 -8.97
CA GLU A 237 -0.59 9.57 -9.80
C GLU A 237 0.78 9.03 -10.23
N VAL A 238 1.56 8.49 -9.29
CA VAL A 238 2.85 7.84 -9.61
C VAL A 238 2.63 6.63 -10.51
N MET A 239 1.56 5.86 -10.31
CA MET A 239 1.22 4.76 -11.22
C MET A 239 0.92 5.26 -12.64
N ARG A 240 0.15 6.35 -12.79
CA ARG A 240 -0.11 6.95 -14.11
C ARG A 240 1.18 7.42 -14.78
N ASN A 241 2.10 8.03 -14.04
CA ASN A 241 3.42 8.41 -14.58
C ASN A 241 4.22 7.19 -15.03
N ILE A 242 4.28 6.13 -14.20
CA ILE A 242 4.97 4.89 -14.57
C ILE A 242 4.39 4.28 -15.85
N LEU A 243 3.06 4.26 -15.97
CA LEU A 243 2.38 3.73 -17.16
C LEU A 243 2.64 4.61 -18.39
N GLY A 244 2.52 5.93 -18.25
CA GLY A 244 2.82 6.88 -19.32
C GLY A 244 4.26 6.73 -19.83
N GLU A 245 5.24 6.75 -18.94
CA GLU A 245 6.65 6.72 -19.30
C GLU A 245 7.10 5.35 -19.80
N ARG A 246 6.78 4.27 -19.08
CA ARG A 246 7.36 2.94 -19.35
C ARG A 246 6.55 2.11 -20.32
N VAL A 247 5.26 2.37 -20.46
CA VAL A 247 4.36 1.58 -21.32
C VAL A 247 4.02 2.35 -22.58
N LEU A 248 3.69 3.63 -22.45
CA LEU A 248 3.29 4.48 -23.57
C LEU A 248 4.47 5.27 -24.17
N GLY A 249 5.66 5.24 -23.55
CA GLY A 249 6.84 5.94 -24.03
C GLY A 249 6.75 7.47 -23.94
N LEU A 250 5.88 8.00 -23.08
CA LEU A 250 5.73 9.44 -22.90
C LEU A 250 6.97 10.05 -22.22
N PRO A 251 7.29 11.34 -22.48
CA PRO A 251 8.38 12.03 -21.81
C PRO A 251 8.22 12.06 -20.28
N LYS A 252 9.34 12.00 -19.58
CA LYS A 252 9.36 12.13 -18.11
C LYS A 252 9.15 13.58 -17.69
N GLU A 253 8.61 13.76 -16.50
CA GLU A 253 8.57 15.07 -15.85
C GLU A 253 10.00 15.57 -15.55
N PRO A 254 10.32 16.85 -15.80
CA PRO A 254 11.65 17.41 -15.51
C PRO A 254 12.02 17.27 -14.03
N GLN A 255 13.26 16.84 -13.75
CA GLN A 255 13.80 16.76 -12.39
C GLN A 255 15.05 17.62 -12.27
N VAL A 256 15.01 18.63 -11.41
CA VAL A 256 16.12 19.59 -11.22
C VAL A 256 17.16 19.12 -10.19
N ASP A 257 16.86 18.08 -9.41
CA ASP A 257 17.65 17.65 -8.24
C ASP A 257 18.33 16.28 -8.41
N ARG A 258 18.09 15.60 -9.54
CA ARG A 258 18.38 14.17 -9.71
C ARG A 258 19.85 13.81 -9.43
N ASP A 259 20.74 14.67 -9.92
CA ASP A 259 22.19 14.42 -9.92
C ASP A 259 22.91 15.20 -8.80
N LEU A 260 22.16 15.96 -7.98
CA LEU A 260 22.72 16.69 -6.84
C LEU A 260 22.96 15.74 -5.64
N PRO A 261 24.04 15.95 -4.86
CA PRO A 261 24.18 15.37 -3.54
C PRO A 261 22.91 15.61 -2.70
N TRP A 262 22.47 14.59 -1.95
CA TRP A 262 21.27 14.73 -1.12
C TRP A 262 21.37 15.92 -0.16
N SER A 263 22.56 16.18 0.39
CA SER A 263 22.83 17.30 1.30
C SER A 263 22.58 18.67 0.67
N LYS A 264 22.54 18.76 -0.66
CA LYS A 264 22.30 20.00 -1.43
C LYS A 264 20.90 20.10 -2.02
N VAL A 265 20.02 19.11 -1.82
CA VAL A 265 18.63 19.17 -2.27
C VAL A 265 17.86 20.16 -1.40
N LEU A 266 17.18 21.12 -2.03
CA LEU A 266 16.32 22.09 -1.36
C LEU A 266 15.24 21.36 -0.56
N ARG A 267 15.14 21.69 0.73
CA ARG A 267 14.06 21.17 1.60
C ARG A 267 12.99 22.24 1.68
N SER A 268 11.74 21.84 1.54
CA SER A 268 10.61 22.64 2.00
C SER A 268 10.74 22.78 3.51
N GLY A 269 11.24 23.94 3.95
CA GLY A 269 11.34 24.32 5.36
C GLY A 269 9.97 24.65 5.94
#